data_AF-A0A5Q8CB47-F1
#
_entry.id   AF-A0A5Q8CB47-F1
#
_cell.length_a   1.000
_cell.length_b   1.000
_cell.length_c   1.000
_cell.angle_alpha   90.00
_cell.angle_beta   90.00
_cell.angle_gamma   90.00
#
_symmetry.space_group_name_H-M   'P 1'
#
loop_
_entity.id
_entity.type
_entity.pdbx_description
1 polymer ?
#
loop_
_entity_poly.entity_id
_entity_poly.type
_entity_poly.pdbx_seq_one_letter_code
_entity_poly.pdbx_strand_id
1 'polypeptide(L)' 'MTLLEHLRRMARNNLWSNDRLYRAVLELQPGEFEAGRTRFFPSI' A
#
# COMPACT_ATOMS: atom_id res chain seq x y z
N MET A 1 -26.58 4.56 2.18
CA MET A 1 -25.32 3.99 2.72
C MET A 1 -25.04 4.69 4.05
N THR A 2 -24.89 3.97 5.17
CA THR A 2 -24.61 4.61 6.47
C THR A 2 -23.13 4.97 6.60
N LEU A 3 -22.78 5.81 7.59
CA LEU A 3 -21.38 6.10 7.90
C LEU A 3 -20.58 4.82 8.23
N LEU A 4 -21.18 3.92 9.00
CA LEU A 4 -20.56 2.63 9.33
C LEU A 4 -20.31 1.76 8.08
N GLU A 5 -21.25 1.73 7.14
CA GLU A 5 -21.10 1.04 5.85
C GLU A 5 -19.93 1.64 5.04
N HIS A 6 -19.81 2.97 5.05
CA HIS A 6 -18.73 3.69 4.36
C HIS A 6 -17.36 3.37 4.94
N LEU A 7 -17.22 3.46 6.26
CA LEU A 7 -15.97 3.16 6.96
C LEU A 7 -15.55 1.70 6.74
N ARG A 8 -16.50 0.75 6.74
CA ARG A 8 -16.22 -0.66 6.41
C ARG A 8 -15.75 -0.85 4.97
N ARG A 9 -16.25 -0.06 4.01
CA ARG A 9 -15.77 -0.09 2.62
C ARG A 9 -14.36 0.48 2.50
N MET A 10 -14.07 1.60 3.18
CA MET A 10 -12.73 2.18 3.23
C MET A 10 -11.72 1.21 3.85
N ALA A 11 -12.07 0.56 4.97
CA ALA A 11 -11.21 -0.43 5.61
C ALA A 11 -10.89 -1.62 4.69
N ARG A 12 -11.89 -2.15 3.97
CA ARG A 12 -11.69 -3.21 2.97
C ARG A 12 -10.80 -2.76 1.82
N ASN A 13 -10.99 -1.54 1.33
CA ASN A 13 -10.14 -0.98 0.27
C ASN A 13 -8.69 -0.80 0.75
N ASN A 14 -8.49 -0.34 1.98
CA ASN A 14 -7.16 -0.20 2.57
C ASN A 14 -6.47 -1.57 2.71
N LEU A 15 -7.19 -2.59 3.18
CA LEU A 15 -6.66 -3.96 3.27
C LEU A 15 -6.23 -4.48 1.89
N TRP A 16 -7.08 -4.35 0.87
CA TRP A 16 -6.76 -4.79 -0.49
C TRP A 16 -5.57 -4.03 -1.09
N SER A 17 -5.47 -2.73 -0.85
CA SER A 17 -4.35 -1.91 -1.33
C SER A 17 -3.04 -2.33 -0.69
N ASN A 18 -3.05 -2.61 0.62
CA ASN A 18 -1.87 -3.09 1.34
C ASN A 18 -1.43 -4.50 0.89
N ASP A 19 -2.35 -5.44 0.67
CA ASP A 19 -2.00 -6.77 0.12
C ASP A 19 -1.26 -6.65 -1.21
N ARG A 20 -1.72 -5.78 -2.12
CA ARG A 20 -1.05 -5.53 -3.40
C ARG A 20 0.33 -4.89 -3.22
N LEU A 21 0.45 -3.96 -2.28
CA LEU A 21 1.73 -3.33 -1.96
C LEU A 21 2.73 -4.35 -1.42
N TYR A 22 2.31 -5.22 -0.48
CA TYR A 22 3.17 -6.28 0.05
C TYR A 22 3.63 -7.25 -1.04
N ARG A 23 2.75 -7.64 -1.96
CA ARG A 23 3.14 -8.48 -3.10
C ARG A 23 4.17 -7.80 -3.99
N ALA A 24 3.99 -6.51 -4.29
CA ALA A 24 4.97 -5.76 -5.06
C ALA A 24 6.34 -5.69 -4.34
N VAL A 25 6.34 -5.53 -3.00
CA VAL A 25 7.58 -5.56 -2.20
C VAL A 25 8.26 -6.92 -2.25
N LEU A 26 7.50 -8.03 -2.25
CA LEU A 26 8.06 -9.38 -2.33
C LEU A 26 8.72 -9.70 -3.69
N GLU A 27 8.41 -8.94 -4.73
CA GLU A 27 9.01 -9.09 -6.06
C GLU A 27 10.30 -8.27 -6.24
N LEU A 28 10.64 -7.42 -5.27
CA LEU A 28 11.83 -6.57 -5.32
C LEU A 28 13.13 -7.36 -5.16
N GLN A 29 14.16 -6.93 -5.87
CA GLN A 29 15.53 -7.38 -5.69
C GLN A 29 16.19 -6.70 -4.48
N PRO A 30 17.26 -7.29 -3.92
CA PRO A 30 17.99 -6.67 -2.81
C PRO A 30 18.44 -5.24 -3.15
N GLY A 31 18.16 -4.29 -2.26
CA GLY A 31 18.51 -2.88 -2.43
C GLY A 31 17.45 -2.02 -3.13
N GLU A 32 16.44 -2.62 -3.77
CA GLU A 32 15.39 -1.85 -4.46
C GLU A 32 14.35 -1.26 -3.50
N PHE A 33 14.17 -1.87 -2.33
CA PHE A 33 13.30 -1.34 -1.27
C PHE A 33 13.93 -0.11 -0.58
N GLU A 34 15.25 -0.03 -0.52
CA GLU A 34 16.00 1.08 0.07
C GLU A 34 16.32 2.18 -0.96
N ALA A 35 16.08 1.92 -2.24
CA ALA A 35 16.38 2.83 -3.34
C ALA A 35 15.55 4.13 -3.22
N GLY A 36 16.24 5.24 -3.00
CA GLY A 36 15.62 6.55 -2.84
C GLY A 36 14.81 7.00 -4.06
N ARG A 37 13.60 7.52 -3.83
CA ARG A 37 12.69 8.06 -4.86
C ARG A 37 12.38 9.52 -4.59
N THR A 38 12.33 10.32 -5.66
CA THR A 38 12.01 11.75 -5.59
C THR A 38 10.50 11.97 -5.58
N ARG A 39 9.82 11.57 -4.50
CA ARG A 39 8.39 11.82 -4.27
C ARG A 39 8.08 11.97 -2.78
N PHE A 40 6.80 12.11 -2.44
CA PHE A 40 6.31 12.32 -1.07
C PHE A 40 6.84 11.28 -0.08
N PHE A 41 6.90 10.01 -0.50
CA PHE A 41 7.60 8.96 0.24
C PHE A 41 8.96 8.70 -0.42
N PRO A 42 10.04 8.62 0.38
CA PRO A 42 11.40 8.45 -0.13
C PRO A 42 11.67 7.04 -0.63
N SER A 43 10.78 6.08 -0.34
CA SER A 43 10.76 4.74 -0.95
C SER A 43 9.32 4.21 -1.01
N ILE A 44 9.16 2.98 -1.52
CA ILE A 44 7.92 2.21 -1.41
C ILE A 44 7.66 1.81 0.06
#